data_AF-A0A9K3D182-F1
#
_entry.id   AF-A0A9K3D182-F1
#
_cell.length_a   1.000
_cell.length_b   1.000
_cell.length_c   1.000
_cell.angle_alpha   90.00
_cell.angle_beta   90.00
_cell.angle_gamma   90.00
#
_symmetry.space_group_name_H-M   'P 1'
#
loop_
_entity.id
_entity.type
_entity.pdbx_description
1 polymer ?
#
loop_
_entity_poly.entity_id
_entity_poly.type
_entity_poly.pdbx_seq_one_letter_code
_entity_poly.pdbx_strand_id
1 'polypeptide(L)'
;EEEENTWYKHAHQEDNLIVFVGKRYSLLYRPGYNNNVAMHVEVTPDRILDARTGEVLYDGPAVLCWPSGVYHQVNSGPEGSVSVNIPQRSEGFDINVEFNIWSLPTRDMFCPTPTAERDPKMQDWEDSEGTVARAGHLDQDKLIM
;
A
#
# COMPACT_ATOMS: atom_id res chain seq x y z
N GLU A 1 7.03 21.64 -4.36
CA GLU A 1 8.13 20.68 -4.15
C GLU A 1 7.64 19.34 -4.66
N GLU A 2 8.43 18.64 -5.47
CA GLU A 2 8.07 17.29 -5.91
C GLU A 2 8.14 16.38 -4.68
N GLU A 3 6.98 15.93 -4.18
CA GLU A 3 6.93 14.89 -3.15
C GLU A 3 7.68 13.64 -3.67
N GLU A 4 8.67 13.20 -2.90
CA GLU A 4 9.55 12.10 -3.25
C GLU A 4 8.75 10.82 -3.58
N ASN A 5 8.87 10.36 -4.82
CA ASN A 5 8.28 9.11 -5.33
C ASN A 5 8.98 7.85 -4.78
N THR A 6 9.33 7.85 -3.50
CA THR A 6 10.04 6.73 -2.86
C THR A 6 9.02 5.75 -2.30
N TRP A 7 8.95 4.57 -2.92
CA TRP A 7 8.14 3.46 -2.44
C TRP A 7 9.00 2.42 -1.74
N TYR A 8 8.49 1.87 -0.65
CA TYR A 8 9.10 0.77 0.08
C TYR A 8 8.35 -0.53 -0.23
N LYS A 9 9.06 -1.66 -0.25
CA LYS A 9 8.45 -2.98 -0.39
C LYS A 9 9.29 -4.00 0.38
N HIS A 10 8.62 -4.80 1.20
CA HIS A 10 9.19 -5.95 1.88
C HIS A 10 8.72 -7.25 1.20
N ALA A 11 9.62 -8.18 0.96
CA ALA A 11 9.32 -9.46 0.30
C ALA A 11 8.77 -10.53 1.28
N HIS A 12 9.17 -10.42 2.55
CA HIS A 12 9.02 -11.41 3.61
C HIS A 12 8.57 -10.79 4.93
N GLN A 13 8.10 -9.54 4.93
CA GLN A 13 7.50 -8.84 6.07
C GLN A 13 6.11 -8.32 5.72
N GLU A 14 5.16 -8.55 6.62
CA GLU A 14 3.86 -7.89 6.67
C GLU A 14 3.93 -6.78 7.72
N ASP A 15 3.19 -5.70 7.51
CA ASP A 15 3.18 -4.56 8.42
C ASP A 15 1.78 -4.33 8.98
N ASN A 16 1.75 -3.91 10.25
CA ASN A 16 0.54 -3.72 11.04
C ASN A 16 0.68 -2.38 11.76
N LEU A 17 0.08 -1.34 11.18
CA LEU A 17 0.23 0.05 11.62
C LEU A 17 -0.93 0.47 12.52
N ILE A 18 -0.58 0.96 13.71
CA ILE A 18 -1.50 1.58 14.67
C ILE A 18 -1.13 3.05 14.81
N VAL A 19 -2.11 3.95 14.73
CA VAL A 19 -1.93 5.38 14.98
C VAL A 19 -2.53 5.74 16.34
N PHE A 20 -1.74 6.37 17.22
CA PHE A 20 -2.16 6.78 18.56
C PHE A 20 -2.47 8.28 18.64
N VAL A 21 -1.74 9.09 17.86
CA VAL A 21 -1.89 10.55 17.86
C VAL A 21 -1.73 11.06 16.43
N GLY A 22 -2.53 12.05 16.06
CA GLY A 22 -2.49 12.67 14.74
C GLY A 22 -3.05 11.74 13.66
N LYS A 23 -2.52 11.86 12.45
CA LYS A 23 -2.97 11.07 11.30
C LYS A 23 -1.83 10.66 10.40
N ARG A 24 -1.99 9.51 9.76
CA ARG A 24 -1.09 9.01 8.72
C ARG A 24 -1.79 8.83 7.40
N TYR A 25 -1.09 9.19 6.34
CA TYR A 25 -1.48 8.95 4.96
C TYR A 25 -0.66 7.79 4.43
N SER A 26 -1.32 6.70 4.10
CA SER A 26 -0.69 5.52 3.52
C SER A 26 -1.14 5.36 2.07
N LEU A 27 -0.18 5.12 1.19
CA LEU A 27 -0.47 4.64 -0.15
C LEU A 27 -0.05 3.20 -0.26
N LEU A 28 -0.98 2.35 -0.71
CA LEU A 28 -0.76 0.91 -0.81
C LEU A 28 -1.00 0.47 -2.25
N TYR A 29 0.03 -0.04 -2.90
CA TYR A 29 -0.01 -0.51 -4.28
C TYR A 29 0.44 -1.96 -4.38
N ARG A 30 -0.34 -2.76 -5.10
CA ARG A 30 0.01 -4.12 -5.48
C ARG A 30 -0.34 -4.34 -6.96
N PRO A 31 0.64 -4.68 -7.82
CA PRO A 31 0.36 -5.06 -9.19
C PRO A 31 -0.67 -6.20 -9.27
N GLY A 32 -1.62 -6.08 -10.20
CA GLY A 32 -2.73 -7.01 -10.39
C GLY A 32 -3.91 -6.83 -9.43
N TYR A 33 -3.83 -5.92 -8.46
CA TYR A 33 -4.91 -5.62 -7.52
C TYR A 33 -5.58 -4.28 -7.82
N ASN A 34 -6.88 -4.14 -7.54
CA ASN A 34 -7.63 -2.88 -7.67
C ASN A 34 -7.43 -2.17 -9.02
N ASN A 35 -7.43 -2.88 -10.15
CA ASN A 35 -7.13 -2.32 -11.49
C ASN A 35 -5.78 -1.57 -11.54
N ASN A 36 -4.80 -2.10 -10.80
CA ASN A 36 -3.49 -1.52 -10.55
C ASN A 36 -3.53 -0.17 -9.79
N VAL A 37 -4.68 0.26 -9.30
CA VAL A 37 -4.84 1.55 -8.59
C VAL A 37 -4.34 1.45 -7.15
N ALA A 38 -3.43 2.35 -6.76
CA ALA A 38 -3.01 2.49 -5.38
C ALA A 38 -4.19 2.90 -4.49
N MET A 39 -4.33 2.28 -3.33
CA MET A 39 -5.27 2.71 -2.29
C MET A 39 -4.68 3.88 -1.53
N HIS A 40 -5.49 4.92 -1.28
CA HIS A 40 -5.10 6.09 -0.50
C HIS A 40 -5.87 6.05 0.81
N VAL A 41 -5.16 5.87 1.91
CA VAL A 41 -5.76 5.63 3.22
C VAL A 41 -5.32 6.71 4.20
N GLU A 42 -6.27 7.38 4.83
CA GLU A 42 -6.02 8.20 6.03
C GLU A 42 -6.35 7.36 7.27
N VAL A 43 -5.39 7.21 8.17
CA VAL A 43 -5.53 6.46 9.42
C VAL A 43 -5.39 7.42 10.59
N THR A 44 -6.38 7.42 11.47
CA THR A 44 -6.39 8.14 12.74
C THR A 44 -6.61 7.14 13.89
N PRO A 45 -6.56 7.56 15.17
CA PRO A 45 -6.78 6.66 16.29
C PRO A 45 -8.18 6.04 16.37
N ASP A 46 -9.15 6.63 15.66
CA ASP A 46 -10.58 6.35 15.79
C ASP A 46 -11.27 5.96 14.48
N ARG A 47 -10.57 5.96 13.34
CA ARG A 47 -11.16 5.62 12.02
C ARG A 47 -10.10 5.39 10.95
N ILE A 48 -10.55 4.77 9.88
CA ILE A 48 -9.83 4.67 8.60
C ILE A 48 -10.71 5.25 7.50
N LEU A 49 -10.14 6.15 6.70
CA LEU A 49 -10.83 6.80 5.58
C LEU A 49 -10.12 6.54 4.25
N ASP A 50 -10.87 6.57 3.15
CA ASP A 50 -10.30 6.82 1.84
C ASP A 50 -9.87 8.29 1.79
N ALA A 51 -8.57 8.55 1.64
CA ALA A 51 -8.03 9.91 1.71
C ALA A 51 -8.36 10.76 0.46
N ARG A 52 -8.86 10.16 -0.62
CA ARG A 52 -9.28 10.87 -1.85
C ARG A 52 -10.75 11.26 -1.79
N THR A 53 -11.61 10.40 -1.27
CA THR A 53 -13.06 10.63 -1.26
C THR A 53 -13.57 11.14 0.09
N GLY A 54 -12.83 10.88 1.17
CA GLY A 54 -13.29 11.12 2.54
C GLY A 54 -14.28 10.07 3.05
N GLU A 55 -14.50 8.99 2.30
CA GLU A 55 -15.37 7.89 2.70
C GLU A 55 -14.80 7.16 3.93
N VAL A 56 -15.67 6.84 4.88
CA VAL A 56 -15.30 6.05 6.07
C VAL A 56 -15.19 4.58 5.66
N LEU A 57 -13.97 4.05 5.61
CA LEU A 57 -13.71 2.64 5.38
C LEU A 57 -13.92 1.82 6.67
N TYR A 58 -13.63 2.43 7.82
CA TYR A 58 -13.87 1.84 9.13
C TYR A 58 -14.05 2.92 10.22
N ASP A 59 -15.03 2.72 11.10
CA ASP A 59 -15.40 3.64 12.18
C ASP A 59 -15.10 2.99 13.54
N GLY A 60 -13.90 3.24 14.07
CA GLY A 60 -13.39 2.70 15.31
C GLY A 60 -11.86 2.59 15.34
N PRO A 61 -11.27 2.27 16.52
CA PRO A 61 -9.85 1.94 16.62
C PRO A 61 -9.52 0.71 15.77
N ALA A 62 -8.49 0.81 14.93
CA ALA A 62 -8.10 -0.24 13.99
C ALA A 62 -6.59 -0.33 13.80
N VAL A 63 -6.16 -1.50 13.37
CA VAL A 63 -4.82 -1.74 12.83
C VAL A 63 -4.91 -1.75 11.31
N LEU A 64 -4.18 -0.86 10.63
CA LEU A 64 -4.04 -0.92 9.18
C LEU A 64 -2.99 -1.99 8.84
N CYS A 65 -3.44 -3.05 8.16
CA CYS A 65 -2.59 -4.19 7.81
C CYS A 65 -2.31 -4.23 6.30
N TRP A 66 -1.07 -4.52 5.90
CA TRP A 66 -0.77 -4.91 4.53
C TRP A 66 0.20 -6.09 4.45
N PRO A 67 -0.05 -7.04 3.53
CA PRO A 67 0.79 -8.22 3.38
C PRO A 67 2.13 -7.86 2.72
N SER A 68 3.07 -8.80 2.77
CA SER A 68 4.33 -8.74 2.02
C SER A 68 4.09 -8.55 0.53
N GLY A 69 5.01 -7.85 -0.13
CA GLY A 69 4.98 -7.58 -1.56
C GLY A 69 4.16 -6.35 -1.94
N VAL A 70 3.52 -5.67 -0.98
CA VAL A 70 2.85 -4.39 -1.20
C VAL A 70 3.87 -3.26 -1.21
N TYR A 71 3.85 -2.48 -2.30
CA TYR A 71 4.56 -1.22 -2.37
C TYR A 71 3.81 -0.20 -1.53
N HIS A 72 4.51 0.49 -0.63
CA HIS A 72 3.87 1.44 0.26
C HIS A 72 4.65 2.73 0.47
N GLN A 73 3.91 3.80 0.71
CA GLN A 73 4.39 5.07 1.25
C GLN A 73 3.59 5.36 2.52
N VAL A 74 4.25 5.82 3.57
CA VAL A 74 3.58 6.18 4.82
C VAL A 74 4.09 7.53 5.30
N ASN A 75 3.23 8.53 5.27
CA ASN A 75 3.55 9.91 5.61
C ASN A 75 2.72 10.39 6.81
N SER A 76 3.31 11.24 7.65
CA SER A 76 2.54 11.92 8.70
C SER A 76 1.76 13.08 8.11
N GLY A 77 0.60 13.39 8.69
CA GLY A 77 -0.07 14.67 8.44
C GLY A 77 0.77 15.86 8.89
N PRO A 78 0.37 17.10 8.53
CA PRO A 78 1.14 18.32 8.80
C PRO A 78 1.36 18.59 10.29
N GLU A 79 0.49 18.10 11.17
CA GLU A 79 0.64 18.20 12.63
C GLU A 79 1.51 17.10 13.24
N GLY A 80 2.06 16.20 12.41
CA GLY A 80 2.79 15.02 12.85
C GLY A 80 1.87 13.86 13.24
N SER A 81 2.48 12.74 13.61
CA SER A 81 1.77 11.57 14.13
C SER A 81 2.64 10.75 15.07
N VAL A 82 2.00 10.02 15.99
CA VAL A 82 2.62 8.95 16.78
C VAL A 82 1.96 7.64 16.38
N SER A 83 2.78 6.69 15.93
CA SER A 83 2.31 5.39 15.44
C SER A 83 3.28 4.28 15.83
N VAL A 84 2.77 3.06 15.95
CA VAL A 84 3.57 1.84 16.07
C VAL A 84 3.31 0.99 14.84
N ASN A 85 4.38 0.53 14.18
CA ASN A 85 4.29 -0.55 13.21
C ASN A 85 4.75 -1.85 13.89
N ILE A 86 3.94 -2.91 13.79
CA ILE A 86 4.23 -4.24 14.32
C ILE A 86 4.56 -5.17 13.12
N PRO A 87 5.83 -5.32 12.76
CA PRO A 87 6.20 -6.14 11.61
C PRO A 87 6.07 -7.63 11.93
N GLN A 88 5.43 -8.38 11.04
CA GLN A 88 5.39 -9.84 11.07
C GLN A 88 6.29 -10.40 9.98
N ARG A 89 7.30 -11.18 10.37
CA ARG A 89 8.35 -11.68 9.47
C ARG A 89 8.16 -13.17 9.18
N SER A 90 8.30 -13.55 7.92
CA SER A 90 8.28 -14.94 7.46
C SER A 90 9.69 -15.54 7.43
N GLU A 91 9.79 -16.85 7.18
CA GLU A 91 11.04 -17.64 7.21
C GLU A 91 12.14 -17.10 6.26
N GLY A 92 11.78 -16.31 5.23
CA GLY A 92 12.73 -15.72 4.27
C GLY A 92 13.26 -14.32 4.62
N PHE A 93 12.92 -13.75 5.78
CA PHE A 93 13.30 -12.38 6.11
C PHE A 93 14.81 -12.19 6.27
N ASP A 94 15.39 -11.23 5.54
CA ASP A 94 16.76 -10.75 5.73
C ASP A 94 16.78 -9.22 5.76
N ILE A 95 17.22 -8.67 6.91
CA ILE A 95 17.26 -7.23 7.17
C ILE A 95 18.07 -6.44 6.13
N ASN A 96 19.03 -7.09 5.46
CA ASN A 96 19.92 -6.43 4.50
C ASN A 96 19.25 -6.18 3.14
N VAL A 97 18.17 -6.90 2.83
CA VAL A 97 17.49 -6.84 1.52
C VAL A 97 16.03 -6.46 1.63
N GLU A 98 15.51 -6.28 2.84
CA GLU A 98 14.09 -6.04 3.03
C GLU A 98 13.66 -4.60 2.79
N PHE A 99 14.58 -3.65 2.94
CA PHE A 99 14.31 -2.22 2.80
C PHE A 99 14.77 -1.72 1.43
N ASN A 100 14.11 -2.21 0.38
CA ASN A 100 14.35 -1.74 -0.98
C ASN A 100 13.54 -0.47 -1.26
N ILE A 101 14.21 0.53 -1.84
CA ILE A 101 13.61 1.77 -2.33
C ILE A 101 13.32 1.62 -3.82
N TRP A 102 12.07 1.88 -4.21
CA TRP A 102 11.59 1.78 -5.58
C TRP A 102 11.15 3.14 -6.08
N SER A 103 11.47 3.42 -7.34
CA SER A 103 10.88 4.52 -8.11
C SER A 103 9.80 3.92 -9.00
N LEU A 104 8.53 4.14 -8.63
CA LEU A 104 7.39 3.75 -9.45
C LEU A 104 6.86 4.97 -10.21
N PRO A 105 6.34 4.80 -11.44
CA PRO A 105 5.65 5.87 -12.16
C PRO A 105 4.51 6.44 -11.29
N THR A 106 4.25 7.73 -11.48
CA THR A 106 3.58 8.63 -10.52
C THR A 106 2.30 8.09 -9.86
N ARG A 107 2.11 8.58 -8.65
CA ARG A 107 1.05 8.31 -7.66
C ARG A 107 -0.39 8.31 -8.18
N ASP A 108 -0.68 8.98 -9.29
CA ASP A 108 -1.99 9.08 -9.95
C ASP A 108 -2.15 8.17 -11.19
N MET A 109 -1.09 7.48 -11.62
CA MET A 109 -1.02 6.81 -12.93
C MET A 109 -1.62 5.41 -12.96
N PHE A 110 -2.39 5.07 -11.93
CA PHE A 110 -3.21 3.90 -11.98
C PHE A 110 -4.63 4.30 -11.65
N CYS A 111 -5.29 4.83 -12.66
CA CYS A 111 -6.72 4.75 -12.84
C CYS A 111 -6.84 4.49 -14.34
N PRO A 112 -7.03 3.23 -14.78
CA PRO A 112 -7.49 3.07 -16.15
C PRO A 112 -8.90 3.65 -16.13
N THR A 113 -9.05 4.87 -16.66
CA THR A 113 -10.30 5.16 -17.36
C THR A 113 -10.52 4.02 -18.35
N PRO A 114 -11.75 3.54 -18.58
CA PRO A 114 -12.01 2.32 -19.33
C PRO A 114 -11.59 2.33 -20.82
N THR A 115 -10.78 3.30 -21.28
CA THR A 115 -10.57 3.59 -22.70
C THR A 115 -9.14 3.92 -23.11
N ALA A 116 -8.12 3.79 -22.25
CA ALA A 116 -6.73 3.99 -22.69
C ALA A 116 -6.02 2.66 -22.90
N GLU A 117 -5.62 2.41 -24.15
CA GLU A 117 -4.88 1.25 -24.60
C GLU A 117 -3.67 0.95 -23.69
N ARG A 118 -3.50 -0.34 -23.33
CA ARG A 118 -2.41 -0.82 -22.47
C ARG A 118 -1.05 -0.35 -22.97
N ASP A 119 -0.25 0.23 -22.08
CA ASP A 119 1.15 0.58 -22.37
C ASP A 119 1.96 -0.70 -22.63
N PRO A 120 2.58 -0.87 -23.82
CA PRO A 120 3.37 -2.05 -24.15
C PRO A 120 4.54 -2.31 -23.19
N LYS A 121 5.01 -1.29 -22.44
CA LYS A 121 6.09 -1.47 -21.45
C LYS A 121 5.66 -2.22 -20.19
N MET A 122 4.35 -2.34 -19.92
CA MET A 122 3.85 -3.17 -18.81
C MET A 122 3.84 -4.66 -19.14
N GLN A 123 3.80 -5.03 -20.43
CA GLN A 123 3.78 -6.42 -20.87
C GLN A 123 5.10 -7.14 -20.52
N ASP A 124 6.23 -6.44 -20.68
CA ASP A 124 7.57 -6.99 -20.40
C ASP A 124 7.84 -7.22 -18.89
N TRP A 125 7.08 -6.56 -18.00
CA TRP A 125 7.24 -6.71 -16.54
C TRP A 125 6.51 -7.93 -15.99
N GLU A 126 5.27 -8.19 -16.44
CA GLU A 126 4.47 -9.35 -16.00
C GLU A 126 5.08 -10.68 -16.49
N ASP A 127 5.74 -10.68 -17.65
CA ASP A 127 6.38 -11.88 -18.20
C ASP A 127 7.70 -12.27 -17.49
N SER A 128 8.24 -11.39 -16.63
CA SER A 128 9.49 -11.62 -15.92
C SER A 128 9.34 -12.29 -14.55
N GLU A 129 8.15 -12.28 -13.95
CA GLU A 129 7.85 -13.01 -12.70
C GLU A 129 6.70 -13.99 -12.91
N GLY A 130 7.06 -15.29 -12.82
CA GLY A 130 6.25 -16.38 -13.33
C GLY A 130 4.84 -16.52 -12.77
N THR A 131 3.98 -17.01 -13.67
CA THR A 131 2.71 -17.71 -13.40
C THR A 131 1.69 -16.95 -12.55
N VAL A 132 0.84 -16.20 -13.23
CA VAL A 132 -0.38 -15.58 -12.70
C VAL A 132 -1.30 -16.65 -12.09
N ALA A 133 -1.16 -16.89 -10.79
CA ALA A 133 -2.20 -17.56 -10.01
C ALA A 133 -3.39 -16.60 -9.92
N ARG A 134 -4.56 -17.04 -10.40
CA ARG A 134 -5.83 -16.31 -10.33
C ARG A 134 -5.97 -15.68 -8.95
N ALA A 135 -6.05 -14.35 -8.92
CA ALA A 135 -6.22 -13.57 -7.70
C ALA A 135 -7.53 -14.00 -7.02
N GLY A 136 -7.39 -14.84 -6.00
CA GLY A 136 -8.40 -15.01 -4.98
C GLY A 136 -8.66 -13.65 -4.36
N HIS A 137 -9.94 -13.32 -4.26
CA HIS A 137 -10.53 -12.23 -3.49
C HIS A 137 -9.62 -11.81 -2.32
N LEU A 138 -9.03 -10.62 -2.42
CA LEU A 138 -8.44 -9.96 -1.26
C LEU A 138 -9.63 -9.54 -0.42
N ASP A 139 -9.93 -10.39 0.55
CA ASP A 139 -11.02 -10.22 1.51
C ASP A 139 -10.81 -8.86 2.18
N GLN A 140 -11.77 -7.94 2.04
CA GLN A 140 -11.71 -6.64 2.69
C GLN A 140 -11.63 -6.80 4.22
N ASP A 141 -12.07 -7.96 4.73
CA ASP A 141 -11.97 -8.41 6.11
C ASP A 141 -10.53 -8.69 6.59
N LYS A 142 -9.52 -8.63 5.70
CA LYS A 142 -8.09 -8.79 6.07
C LYS A 142 -7.30 -7.48 6.09
N LEU A 143 -7.86 -6.38 5.59
CA LEU A 143 -7.17 -5.08 5.59
C LEU A 143 -7.32 -4.33 6.92
N ILE A 144 -8.33 -4.71 7.72
CA ILE A 144 -8.74 -4.02 8.93
C ILE A 144 -9.03 -5.08 10.00
N MET A 145 -8.18 -5.13 11.03
CA MET A 145 -8.44 -5.84 12.29
C MET A 145 -8.48 -4.87 13.46
#